data_AF-A0A8B6HE95-F1
#
_entry.id   AF-A0A8B6HE95-F1
#
_cell.length_a   1.000
_cell.length_b   1.000
_cell.length_c   1.000
_cell.angle_alpha   90.00
_cell.angle_beta   90.00
_cell.angle_gamma   90.00
#
_symmetry.space_group_name_H-M   'P 1'
#
loop_
_entity.id
_entity.type
_entity.pdbx_description
1 polymer ?
#
loop_
_entity_poly.entity_id
_entity_poly.type
_entity_poly.pdbx_seq_one_letter_code
_entity_poly.pdbx_strand_id
1 'polypeptide(L)'
;MKVKFLKEKSCRQEKLLFSTANKVKEIDTDTGIVEDLATHTSIVYSIVYDVKERYVYIPRLHENIIVRFPYPNNKTISFEIVVLTTGPFSVAFDSENSHLFWTETGLSGKIMRCNSDGSDVIPIVNVTSPMALTLDTHNRWIYYSKAAGHALHRVTFDGKENHVVINLTSRLVDILVDFVSKRLIWMEYDTGDLKSASYNGSDVKTVRSTNVTSSNREIDIRGDYVFYTSTNKILKVHKSSGQIPAIVHTDTTQIYGLLFYKQDGLEEKLLFSTHGYVKEIDLKSGAVKVLLNVAGNFMFALAYDYDERYLYIPIRSGDIVKFPYPNNQTVQFEIVVSTNPIIGIAFDSVNKHIYWTEDEKGKIMRCNKDGTNKTTIFEETQPGGLSIDIENRWIYYGQDLINGKIYRLTFDGKDKRVIYNPSSHVFGIQV
;
A
#
# COMPACT_ATOMS: atom_id res chain seq x y z
N MET A 1 -5.96 2.58 31.36
CA MET A 1 -5.62 2.81 29.93
C MET A 1 -5.63 1.44 29.26
N LYS A 2 -6.52 1.20 28.30
CA LYS A 2 -6.49 -0.04 27.50
C LYS A 2 -5.98 0.30 26.11
N VAL A 3 -5.04 -0.52 25.67
CA VAL A 3 -4.23 -0.28 24.49
C VAL A 3 -4.51 -1.44 23.54
N LYS A 4 -4.83 -1.17 22.28
CA LYS A 4 -4.96 -2.21 21.25
C LYS A 4 -3.98 -1.94 20.13
N PHE A 5 -3.03 -2.85 19.97
CA PHE A 5 -2.11 -2.81 18.83
C PHE A 5 -2.88 -3.08 17.54
N LEU A 6 -2.96 -2.09 16.67
CA LEU A 6 -3.34 -2.31 15.29
C LEU A 6 -2.07 -2.51 14.48
N LYS A 7 -1.81 -3.75 14.09
CA LYS A 7 -1.00 -3.97 12.90
C LYS A 7 -1.97 -3.90 11.72
N GLU A 8 -2.22 -2.69 11.22
CA GLU A 8 -3.10 -2.53 10.08
C GLU A 8 -2.54 -3.30 8.88
N LYS A 9 -3.31 -4.24 8.34
CA LYS A 9 -3.17 -4.63 6.94
C LYS A 9 -3.87 -3.57 6.09
N SER A 10 -3.14 -2.50 5.79
CA SER A 10 -3.28 -1.58 4.65
C SER A 10 -4.68 -1.00 4.38
N CYS A 11 -4.82 0.29 4.69
CA CYS A 11 -5.56 1.17 3.78
C CYS A 11 -4.89 1.12 2.41
N ARG A 12 -5.46 0.38 1.47
CA ARG A 12 -5.02 0.35 0.07
C ARG A 12 -5.43 1.67 -0.57
N GLN A 13 -4.58 2.68 -0.51
CA GLN A 13 -4.76 3.87 -1.33
C GLN A 13 -4.00 3.68 -2.63
N GLU A 14 -4.72 3.92 -3.73
CA GLU A 14 -4.15 3.96 -5.06
C GLU A 14 -3.60 5.36 -5.32
N LYS A 15 -2.31 5.41 -5.61
CA LYS A 15 -1.58 6.66 -5.76
C LYS A 15 -0.81 6.61 -7.07
N LEU A 16 -0.57 7.79 -7.62
CA LEU A 16 0.22 7.95 -8.82
C LEU A 16 1.26 9.04 -8.57
N LEU A 17 2.53 8.70 -8.74
CA LEU A 17 3.62 9.66 -8.77
C LEU A 17 3.83 10.15 -10.18
N PHE A 18 4.17 11.43 -10.30
CA PHE A 18 4.59 11.99 -11.56
C PHE A 18 5.62 13.10 -11.34
N SER A 19 6.48 13.33 -12.32
CA SER A 19 7.42 14.44 -12.26
C SER A 19 7.04 15.55 -13.24
N THR A 20 7.36 16.77 -12.84
CA THR A 20 7.36 17.95 -13.71
C THR A 20 8.80 18.42 -13.91
N ALA A 21 9.00 19.63 -14.45
CA ALA A 21 10.33 20.16 -14.68
C ALA A 21 11.18 20.30 -13.41
N ASN A 22 10.55 20.47 -12.24
CA ASN A 22 11.26 20.76 -10.99
C ASN A 22 10.66 20.10 -9.74
N LYS A 23 9.63 19.26 -9.88
CA LYS A 23 8.97 18.59 -8.76
C LYS A 23 8.63 17.15 -9.06
N VAL A 24 8.68 16.32 -8.02
CA VAL A 24 7.97 15.05 -7.97
C VAL A 24 6.69 15.30 -7.17
N LYS A 25 5.56 14.89 -7.73
CA LYS A 25 4.24 15.07 -7.15
C LYS A 25 3.55 13.72 -7.02
N GLU A 26 2.60 13.67 -6.11
CA GLU A 26 1.65 12.57 -5.96
C GLU A 26 0.26 13.06 -6.29
N ILE A 27 -0.54 12.20 -6.92
CA ILE A 27 -1.99 12.32 -6.95
C ILE A 27 -2.63 11.10 -6.30
N ASP A 28 -3.58 11.36 -5.41
CA ASP A 28 -4.53 10.37 -4.92
C ASP A 28 -5.59 10.13 -5.99
N THR A 29 -5.67 8.91 -6.54
CA THR A 29 -6.51 8.66 -7.71
C THR A 29 -8.00 8.61 -7.41
N ASP A 30 -8.37 8.50 -6.14
CA ASP A 30 -9.77 8.46 -5.69
C ASP A 30 -10.31 9.87 -5.44
N THR A 31 -9.50 10.73 -4.83
CA THR A 31 -9.89 12.10 -4.43
C THR A 31 -9.44 13.17 -5.43
N GLY A 32 -8.46 12.86 -6.28
CA GLY A 32 -7.82 13.81 -7.19
C GLY A 32 -6.92 14.84 -6.50
N ILE A 33 -6.67 14.69 -5.18
CA ILE A 33 -5.80 15.58 -4.42
C ILE A 33 -4.36 15.39 -4.89
N VAL A 34 -3.66 16.49 -5.14
CA VAL A 34 -2.27 16.51 -5.59
C VAL A 34 -1.38 17.12 -4.51
N GLU A 35 -0.28 16.45 -4.20
CA GLU A 35 0.72 16.91 -3.23
C GLU A 35 2.11 16.97 -3.87
N ASP A 36 2.87 18.01 -3.53
CA ASP A 36 4.27 18.12 -3.93
C ASP A 36 5.12 17.30 -2.94
N LEU A 37 5.83 16.29 -3.43
CA LEU A 37 6.69 15.46 -2.60
C LEU A 37 8.09 16.06 -2.51
N ALA A 38 8.76 16.23 -3.64
CA ALA A 38 10.16 16.61 -3.71
C ALA A 38 10.39 17.71 -4.74
N THR A 39 11.40 18.56 -4.52
CA THR A 39 11.92 19.50 -5.52
C THR A 39 13.23 18.98 -6.10
N HIS A 40 13.45 19.18 -7.39
CA HIS A 40 14.66 18.75 -8.08
C HIS A 40 15.09 19.76 -9.14
N THR A 41 16.34 19.64 -9.59
CA THR A 41 16.98 20.56 -10.54
C THR A 41 17.12 20.01 -11.96
N SER A 42 16.87 18.72 -12.14
CA SER A 42 17.03 18.00 -13.42
C SER A 42 15.72 17.35 -13.85
N ILE A 43 15.43 17.26 -15.15
CA ILE A 43 14.23 16.57 -15.63
C ILE A 43 14.28 15.09 -15.24
N VAL A 44 13.20 14.61 -14.62
CA VAL A 44 13.05 13.22 -14.19
C VAL A 44 12.18 12.50 -15.20
N TYR A 45 12.77 11.63 -16.02
CA TYR A 45 12.05 10.92 -17.08
C TYR A 45 11.46 9.58 -16.65
N SER A 46 11.87 9.05 -15.50
CA SER A 46 11.40 7.77 -15.00
C SER A 46 11.47 7.72 -13.48
N ILE A 47 10.51 7.05 -12.85
CA ILE A 47 10.35 6.98 -11.39
C ILE A 47 9.99 5.55 -11.02
N VAL A 48 10.65 5.00 -10.00
CA VAL A 48 10.29 3.67 -9.45
C VAL A 48 10.21 3.71 -7.93
N TYR A 49 9.41 2.82 -7.35
CA TYR A 49 9.17 2.76 -5.92
C TYR A 49 9.48 1.36 -5.38
N ASP A 50 10.36 1.31 -4.39
CA ASP A 50 10.57 0.14 -3.56
C ASP A 50 9.51 0.10 -2.47
N VAL A 51 8.53 -0.79 -2.63
CA VAL A 51 7.43 -0.95 -1.68
C VAL A 51 7.91 -1.45 -0.31
N LYS A 52 8.99 -2.24 -0.29
CA LYS A 52 9.49 -2.92 0.90
C LYS A 52 10.26 -1.94 1.79
N GLU A 53 11.24 -1.24 1.22
CA GLU A 53 12.06 -0.28 1.95
C GLU A 53 11.51 1.15 1.91
N ARG A 54 10.43 1.37 1.14
CA ARG A 54 9.70 2.65 1.08
C ARG A 54 10.56 3.80 0.56
N TYR A 55 11.25 3.55 -0.56
CA TYR A 55 12.06 4.54 -1.24
C TYR A 55 11.61 4.75 -2.67
N VAL A 56 11.56 6.01 -3.10
CA VAL A 56 11.39 6.37 -4.51
C VAL A 56 12.77 6.62 -5.11
N TYR A 57 13.06 6.00 -6.25
CA TYR A 57 14.32 6.12 -6.98
C TYR A 57 14.12 6.95 -8.24
N ILE A 58 15.07 7.84 -8.50
CA ILE A 58 15.02 8.81 -9.58
C ILE A 58 16.40 8.91 -10.26
N PRO A 59 16.49 8.64 -11.57
CA PRO A 59 17.68 8.94 -12.34
C PRO A 59 17.77 10.45 -12.60
N ARG A 60 18.98 11.01 -12.43
CA ARG A 60 19.30 12.39 -12.80
C ARG A 60 20.28 12.38 -13.96
N LEU A 61 19.73 12.34 -15.18
CA LEU A 61 20.44 12.15 -16.44
C LEU A 61 21.70 13.03 -16.57
N HIS A 62 21.58 14.34 -16.34
CA HIS A 62 22.68 15.29 -16.53
C HIS A 62 23.66 15.35 -15.36
N GLU A 63 23.27 14.82 -14.20
CA GLU A 63 24.12 14.74 -13.01
C GLU A 63 24.86 13.39 -12.94
N ASN A 64 24.56 12.43 -13.83
CA ASN A 64 25.22 11.13 -13.86
C ASN A 64 25.07 10.36 -12.54
N ILE A 65 23.89 10.46 -11.91
CA ILE A 65 23.57 9.80 -10.65
C ILE A 65 22.16 9.23 -10.65
N ILE A 66 21.94 8.18 -9.87
CA ILE A 66 20.60 7.81 -9.41
C ILE A 66 20.52 8.14 -7.93
N VAL A 67 19.45 8.83 -7.56
CA VAL A 67 19.15 9.19 -6.17
C VAL A 67 17.90 8.48 -5.70
N ARG A 68 17.73 8.39 -4.38
CA ARG A 68 16.48 7.96 -3.76
C ARG A 68 16.06 8.89 -2.64
N PHE A 69 14.80 8.82 -2.25
CA PHE A 69 14.29 9.48 -1.05
C PHE A 69 13.19 8.65 -0.38
N PRO A 70 13.02 8.74 0.95
CA PRO A 70 12.01 7.96 1.66
C PRO A 70 10.59 8.45 1.32
N TYR A 71 9.63 7.53 1.26
CA TYR A 71 8.23 7.81 0.93
C TYR A 71 7.25 6.80 1.58
N PRO A 72 6.13 7.21 2.22
CA PRO A 72 5.68 8.59 2.43
C PRO A 72 6.57 9.31 3.45
N ASN A 73 6.82 10.60 3.25
CA ASN A 73 7.66 11.40 4.13
C ASN A 73 6.86 12.54 4.76
N ASN A 74 7.00 12.72 6.07
CA ASN A 74 6.34 13.79 6.82
C ASN A 74 7.25 15.02 7.04
N LYS A 75 8.42 15.10 6.38
CA LYS A 75 9.44 16.16 6.55
C LYS A 75 10.15 16.54 5.24
N THR A 76 10.96 17.60 5.29
CA THR A 76 11.85 18.04 4.21
C THR A 76 12.65 16.87 3.61
N ILE A 77 12.51 16.66 2.31
CA ILE A 77 13.17 15.56 1.60
C ILE A 77 14.66 15.86 1.38
N SER A 78 15.51 14.97 1.89
CA SER A 78 16.92 14.86 1.48
C SER A 78 17.06 13.68 0.52
N PHE A 79 17.65 13.93 -0.65
CA PHE A 79 17.99 12.88 -1.59
C PHE A 79 19.27 12.18 -1.16
N GLU A 80 19.25 10.85 -1.14
CA GLU A 80 20.41 9.98 -0.97
C GLU A 80 20.94 9.59 -2.35
N ILE A 81 22.26 9.68 -2.58
CA ILE A 81 22.87 9.13 -3.79
C ILE A 81 22.93 7.61 -3.64
N VAL A 82 22.34 6.90 -4.61
CA VAL A 82 22.37 5.44 -4.68
C VAL A 82 23.61 5.00 -5.44
N VAL A 83 23.82 5.55 -6.64
CA VAL A 83 24.94 5.16 -7.51
C VAL A 83 25.36 6.30 -8.43
N LEU A 84 26.68 6.40 -8.67
CA LEU A 84 27.27 7.21 -9.74
C LEU A 84 27.30 6.37 -11.02
N THR A 85 26.80 6.90 -12.12
CA THR A 85 26.49 6.15 -13.35
C THR A 85 26.59 7.05 -14.57
N THR A 86 26.53 6.53 -15.80
CA THR A 86 26.66 7.38 -17.01
C THR A 86 25.34 7.52 -17.75
N GLY A 87 24.80 8.75 -17.78
CA GLY A 87 23.58 9.08 -18.51
C GLY A 87 22.38 8.17 -18.18
N PRO A 88 22.00 8.01 -16.90
CA PRO A 88 20.88 7.16 -16.52
C PRO A 88 19.56 7.74 -17.04
N PHE A 89 18.75 6.92 -17.73
CA PHE A 89 17.51 7.40 -18.36
C PHE A 89 16.25 6.72 -17.81
N SER A 90 16.04 5.46 -18.15
CA SER A 90 14.93 4.63 -17.62
C SER A 90 15.41 3.75 -16.48
N VAL A 91 14.56 3.57 -15.47
CA VAL A 91 14.79 2.73 -14.28
C VAL A 91 13.66 1.72 -14.11
N ALA A 92 13.95 0.54 -13.57
CA ALA A 92 12.95 -0.42 -13.09
C ALA A 92 13.44 -1.08 -11.81
N PHE A 93 12.49 -1.54 -10.98
CA PHE A 93 12.79 -2.10 -9.67
C PHE A 93 12.21 -3.50 -9.51
N ASP A 94 13.03 -4.45 -9.08
CA ASP A 94 12.62 -5.80 -8.67
C ASP A 94 12.41 -5.79 -7.16
N SER A 95 11.18 -5.49 -6.73
CA SER A 95 10.80 -5.35 -5.32
C SER A 95 11.00 -6.62 -4.50
N GLU A 96 10.90 -7.80 -5.12
CA GLU A 96 11.05 -9.08 -4.42
C GLU A 96 12.50 -9.32 -4.00
N ASN A 97 13.43 -8.96 -4.87
CA ASN A 97 14.86 -9.19 -4.66
C ASN A 97 15.64 -7.91 -4.28
N SER A 98 14.96 -6.77 -4.14
CA SER A 98 15.56 -5.48 -3.82
C SER A 98 16.69 -5.10 -4.79
N HIS A 99 16.45 -5.26 -6.10
CA HIS A 99 17.40 -4.86 -7.14
C HIS A 99 16.87 -3.70 -7.99
N LEU A 100 17.73 -2.73 -8.23
CA LEU A 100 17.49 -1.62 -9.14
C LEU A 100 18.16 -1.91 -10.49
N PHE A 101 17.43 -1.69 -11.57
CA PHE A 101 17.92 -1.78 -12.95
C PHE A 101 17.80 -0.42 -13.62
N TRP A 102 18.75 -0.08 -14.49
CA TRP A 102 18.68 1.15 -15.28
C TRP A 102 19.37 1.04 -16.63
N THR A 103 19.02 1.97 -17.52
CA THR A 103 19.68 2.17 -18.81
C THR A 103 20.74 3.27 -18.69
N GLU A 104 21.96 2.99 -19.15
CA GLU A 104 22.99 4.00 -19.42
C GLU A 104 22.93 4.37 -20.90
N THR A 105 22.56 5.61 -21.21
CA THR A 105 22.39 6.08 -22.59
C THR A 105 23.73 6.34 -23.30
N GLY A 106 23.68 6.49 -24.62
CA GLY A 106 24.85 6.78 -25.45
C GLY A 106 25.33 5.59 -26.29
N LEU A 107 26.30 5.84 -27.17
CA LEU A 107 26.75 4.85 -28.16
C LEU A 107 27.36 3.58 -27.54
N SER A 108 28.02 3.73 -26.39
CA SER A 108 28.58 2.64 -25.57
C SER A 108 27.70 2.33 -24.35
N GLY A 109 26.38 2.48 -24.51
CA GLY A 109 25.40 2.30 -23.45
C GLY A 109 25.27 0.87 -22.93
N LYS A 110 24.56 0.73 -21.82
CA LYS A 110 24.40 -0.55 -21.09
C LYS A 110 23.05 -0.62 -20.41
N ILE A 111 22.61 -1.83 -20.12
CA ILE A 111 21.67 -2.07 -19.02
C ILE A 111 22.49 -2.50 -17.82
N MET A 112 22.25 -1.85 -16.70
CA MET A 112 22.99 -2.01 -15.46
C MET A 112 22.04 -2.48 -14.36
N ARG A 113 22.61 -3.08 -13.31
CA ARG A 113 21.91 -3.50 -12.09
C ARG A 113 22.74 -3.18 -10.87
N CYS A 114 22.09 -2.85 -9.75
CA CYS A 114 22.68 -2.87 -8.42
C CYS A 114 21.64 -3.34 -7.38
N ASN A 115 22.07 -3.54 -6.14
CA ASN A 115 21.18 -3.68 -5.00
C ASN A 115 20.48 -2.35 -4.69
N SER A 116 19.38 -2.39 -3.93
CA SER A 116 18.59 -1.21 -3.57
C SER A 116 19.37 -0.13 -2.81
N ASP A 117 20.48 -0.51 -2.16
CA ASP A 117 21.40 0.39 -1.46
C ASP A 117 22.55 0.91 -2.35
N GLY A 118 22.60 0.53 -3.63
CA GLY A 118 23.65 0.92 -4.56
C GLY A 118 24.87 0.01 -4.59
N SER A 119 24.92 -1.05 -3.77
CA SER A 119 26.00 -2.04 -3.80
C SER A 119 25.87 -3.01 -4.99
N ASP A 120 26.95 -3.74 -5.30
CA ASP A 120 26.98 -4.77 -6.35
C ASP A 120 26.54 -4.27 -7.74
N VAL A 121 27.10 -3.12 -8.15
CA VAL A 121 26.87 -2.54 -9.47
C VAL A 121 27.51 -3.41 -10.55
N ILE A 122 26.68 -3.99 -11.42
CA ILE A 122 27.13 -4.86 -12.51
C ILE A 122 26.45 -4.48 -13.84
N PRO A 123 27.14 -4.63 -14.98
CA PRO A 123 26.51 -4.57 -16.29
C PRO A 123 25.76 -5.88 -16.59
N ILE A 124 24.54 -5.77 -17.09
CA ILE A 124 23.75 -6.91 -17.59
C ILE A 124 24.05 -7.15 -19.06
N VAL A 125 24.00 -6.10 -19.88
CA VAL A 125 24.23 -6.21 -21.32
C VAL A 125 24.67 -4.88 -21.92
N ASN A 126 25.56 -4.92 -22.91
CA ASN A 126 25.94 -3.75 -23.70
C ASN A 126 24.88 -3.47 -24.76
N VAL A 127 24.40 -2.23 -24.84
CA VAL A 127 23.34 -1.81 -25.76
C VAL A 127 23.68 -0.43 -26.30
N THR A 128 23.62 -0.25 -27.62
CA THR A 128 23.79 1.09 -28.20
C THR A 128 22.54 1.92 -27.97
N SER A 129 22.68 3.02 -27.24
CA SER A 129 21.62 3.99 -26.93
C SER A 129 20.32 3.33 -26.41
N PRO A 130 20.37 2.58 -25.30
CA PRO A 130 19.17 2.03 -24.69
C PRO A 130 18.26 3.17 -24.23
N MET A 131 16.95 2.96 -24.27
CA MET A 131 15.98 3.98 -23.87
C MET A 131 15.09 3.49 -22.74
N ALA A 132 14.02 2.75 -23.04
CA ALA A 132 13.11 2.25 -22.03
C ALA A 132 13.50 0.84 -21.58
N LEU A 133 13.23 0.51 -20.32
CA LEU A 133 13.29 -0.86 -19.82
C LEU A 133 12.13 -1.13 -18.87
N THR A 134 11.71 -2.40 -18.81
CA THR A 134 10.75 -2.91 -17.84
C THR A 134 11.10 -4.36 -17.48
N LEU A 135 10.57 -4.84 -16.35
CA LEU A 135 10.92 -6.15 -15.80
C LEU A 135 9.71 -7.08 -15.81
N ASP A 136 9.92 -8.29 -16.34
CA ASP A 136 9.12 -9.46 -15.99
C ASP A 136 9.85 -10.20 -14.88
N THR A 137 9.53 -9.87 -13.64
CA THR A 137 10.17 -10.45 -12.45
C THR A 137 9.86 -11.93 -12.27
N HIS A 138 8.68 -12.39 -12.70
CA HIS A 138 8.26 -13.79 -12.62
C HIS A 138 9.11 -14.69 -13.51
N ASN A 139 9.37 -14.27 -14.75
CA ASN A 139 10.15 -15.04 -15.72
C ASN A 139 11.61 -14.60 -15.83
N ARG A 140 12.04 -13.61 -15.04
CA ARG A 140 13.41 -13.07 -14.99
C ARG A 140 13.89 -12.52 -16.34
N TRP A 141 13.02 -11.78 -17.03
CA TRP A 141 13.32 -11.08 -18.29
C TRP A 141 13.28 -9.57 -18.12
N ILE A 142 14.27 -8.89 -18.68
CA ILE A 142 14.29 -7.44 -18.88
C ILE A 142 13.85 -7.20 -20.32
N TYR A 143 12.72 -6.51 -20.51
CA TYR A 143 12.32 -6.02 -21.82
C TYR A 143 12.83 -4.60 -21.99
N TYR A 144 13.41 -4.29 -23.14
CA TYR A 144 14.02 -2.98 -23.36
C TYR A 144 13.96 -2.53 -24.82
N SER A 145 14.17 -1.24 -25.03
CA SER A 145 14.33 -0.64 -26.36
C SER A 145 15.68 0.03 -26.54
N LYS A 146 16.03 0.25 -27.81
CA LYS A 146 17.19 1.03 -28.23
C LYS A 146 16.75 2.12 -29.21
N ALA A 147 17.44 3.26 -29.19
CA ALA A 147 17.11 4.42 -30.02
C ALA A 147 17.26 4.13 -31.53
N ALA A 148 18.22 3.27 -31.90
CA ALA A 148 18.51 2.92 -33.29
C ALA A 148 17.96 1.54 -33.66
N GLY A 149 17.32 1.41 -34.82
CA GLY A 149 16.84 0.12 -35.36
C GLY A 149 15.46 -0.33 -34.88
N HIS A 150 14.75 0.53 -34.14
CA HIS A 150 13.32 0.42 -33.81
C HIS A 150 12.89 -1.02 -33.48
N ALA A 151 13.34 -1.56 -32.36
CA ALA A 151 12.97 -2.92 -31.97
C ALA A 151 12.78 -3.03 -30.45
N LEU A 152 11.88 -3.94 -30.08
CA LEU A 152 11.67 -4.40 -28.72
C LEU A 152 12.56 -5.61 -28.51
N HIS A 153 13.43 -5.55 -27.50
CA HIS A 153 14.33 -6.61 -27.12
C HIS A 153 13.95 -7.20 -25.77
N ARG A 154 14.45 -8.39 -25.49
CA ARG A 154 14.48 -8.94 -24.14
C ARG A 154 15.83 -9.57 -23.84
N VAL A 155 16.25 -9.47 -22.59
CA VAL A 155 17.44 -10.13 -22.06
C VAL A 155 17.15 -10.77 -20.70
N THR A 156 17.75 -11.91 -20.38
CA THR A 156 17.65 -12.47 -19.02
C THR A 156 18.29 -11.53 -17.99
N PHE A 157 17.85 -11.61 -16.74
CA PHE A 157 18.43 -10.81 -15.65
C PHE A 157 19.94 -11.02 -15.45
N ASP A 158 20.51 -12.12 -15.95
CA ASP A 158 21.94 -12.42 -15.92
C ASP A 158 22.67 -12.14 -17.25
N GLY A 159 21.98 -11.56 -18.23
CA GLY A 159 22.57 -11.14 -19.51
C GLY A 159 22.81 -12.25 -20.53
N LYS A 160 22.56 -13.52 -20.19
CA LYS A 160 22.98 -14.68 -21.00
C LYS A 160 22.16 -14.89 -22.27
N GLU A 161 20.86 -14.66 -22.21
CA GLU A 161 19.97 -14.84 -23.35
C GLU A 161 19.44 -13.49 -23.79
N ASN A 162 19.77 -13.04 -25.00
CA ASN A 162 19.33 -11.76 -25.56
C ASN A 162 18.70 -11.96 -26.94
N HIS A 163 17.46 -11.52 -27.11
CA HIS A 163 16.68 -11.73 -28.32
C HIS A 163 15.90 -10.48 -28.73
N VAL A 164 15.69 -10.34 -30.05
CA VAL A 164 14.68 -9.43 -30.59
C VAL A 164 13.31 -10.07 -30.40
N VAL A 165 12.37 -9.33 -29.82
CA VAL A 165 10.97 -9.75 -29.61
C VAL A 165 10.10 -9.27 -30.77
N ILE A 166 10.18 -7.97 -31.11
CA ILE A 166 9.43 -7.36 -32.21
C ILE A 166 10.31 -6.33 -32.93
N ASN A 167 10.33 -6.36 -34.26
CA ASN A 167 10.80 -5.22 -35.07
C ASN A 167 9.65 -4.22 -35.23
N LEU A 168 9.87 -2.98 -34.79
CA LEU A 168 8.88 -1.90 -34.75
C LEU A 168 9.09 -0.97 -35.94
N THR A 169 8.00 -0.32 -36.35
CA THR A 169 8.04 0.71 -37.40
C THR A 169 8.26 2.11 -36.84
N SER A 170 8.04 2.31 -35.54
CA SER A 170 8.22 3.58 -34.83
C SER A 170 9.17 3.42 -33.65
N ARG A 171 9.79 4.53 -33.23
CA ARG A 171 10.59 4.56 -31.99
C ARG A 171 9.71 4.25 -30.78
N LEU A 172 10.21 3.36 -29.93
CA LEU A 172 9.56 3.03 -28.66
C LEU A 172 9.95 4.08 -27.62
N VAL A 173 8.95 4.75 -27.06
CA VAL A 173 9.13 5.74 -25.98
C VAL A 173 9.30 5.03 -24.65
N ASP A 174 8.32 4.20 -24.31
CA ASP A 174 8.26 3.47 -23.05
C ASP A 174 7.47 2.15 -23.18
N ILE A 175 7.72 1.20 -22.28
CA ILE A 175 7.24 -0.20 -22.32
C ILE A 175 6.90 -0.72 -20.92
N LEU A 176 5.86 -1.54 -20.83
CA LEU A 176 5.42 -2.20 -19.60
C LEU A 176 5.10 -3.68 -19.82
N VAL A 177 5.14 -4.42 -18.72
CA VAL A 177 4.63 -5.79 -18.60
C VAL A 177 3.26 -5.76 -17.92
N ASP A 178 2.21 -6.18 -18.62
CA ASP A 178 0.92 -6.52 -18.03
C ASP A 178 0.95 -7.99 -17.60
N PHE A 179 1.15 -8.24 -16.30
CA PHE A 179 1.17 -9.58 -15.72
C PHE A 179 -0.20 -10.28 -15.77
N VAL A 180 -1.30 -9.52 -15.70
CA VAL A 180 -2.66 -10.06 -15.66
C VAL A 180 -3.05 -10.57 -17.05
N SER A 181 -2.85 -9.74 -18.07
CA SER A 181 -3.19 -10.11 -19.45
C SER A 181 -2.07 -10.92 -20.14
N LYS A 182 -0.89 -11.02 -19.52
CA LYS A 182 0.33 -11.64 -20.05
C LYS A 182 0.79 -11.00 -21.37
N ARG A 183 0.85 -9.66 -21.38
CA ARG A 183 1.15 -8.86 -22.57
C ARG A 183 2.18 -7.79 -22.29
N LEU A 184 2.96 -7.46 -23.31
CA LEU A 184 3.74 -6.23 -23.36
C LEU A 184 2.82 -5.11 -23.84
N ILE A 185 2.97 -3.92 -23.28
CA ILE A 185 2.31 -2.69 -23.75
C ILE A 185 3.40 -1.65 -23.98
N TRP A 186 3.35 -0.94 -25.11
CA TRP A 186 4.33 0.11 -25.39
C TRP A 186 3.71 1.32 -26.06
N MET A 187 4.45 2.41 -26.00
CA MET A 187 4.12 3.68 -26.62
C MET A 187 5.03 3.97 -27.82
N GLU A 188 4.43 4.31 -28.95
CA GLU A 188 5.13 4.73 -30.16
C GLU A 188 5.30 6.25 -30.22
N TYR A 189 6.51 6.72 -30.50
CA TYR A 189 6.82 8.15 -30.55
C TYR A 189 6.15 8.83 -31.75
N ASP A 190 6.29 8.22 -32.93
CA ASP A 190 5.98 8.89 -34.21
C ASP A 190 4.46 8.97 -34.45
N THR A 191 3.69 8.06 -33.87
CA THR A 191 2.21 7.98 -34.00
C THR A 191 1.46 8.36 -32.72
N GLY A 192 2.15 8.32 -31.57
CA GLY A 192 1.53 8.43 -30.24
C GLY A 192 0.69 7.23 -29.83
N ASP A 193 0.70 6.18 -30.63
CA ASP A 193 -0.16 5.02 -30.42
C ASP A 193 0.32 4.20 -29.21
N LEU A 194 -0.65 3.62 -28.51
CA LEU A 194 -0.40 2.57 -27.53
C LEU A 194 -0.67 1.24 -28.20
N LYS A 195 0.30 0.33 -28.15
CA LYS A 195 0.21 -1.01 -28.73
C LYS A 195 0.46 -2.06 -27.67
N SER A 196 0.05 -3.28 -27.96
CA SER A 196 0.29 -4.44 -27.10
C SER A 196 0.61 -5.69 -27.90
N ALA A 197 1.31 -6.64 -27.30
CA ALA A 197 1.61 -7.94 -27.88
C ALA A 197 1.75 -8.99 -26.77
N SER A 198 1.71 -10.27 -27.12
CA SER A 198 2.16 -11.34 -26.22
C SER A 198 3.66 -11.17 -25.88
N TYR A 199 4.14 -11.76 -24.79
CA TYR A 199 5.55 -11.68 -24.35
C TYR A 199 6.58 -12.17 -25.39
N ASN A 200 6.18 -13.02 -26.32
CA ASN A 200 7.00 -13.51 -27.43
C ASN A 200 6.91 -12.61 -28.69
N GLY A 201 6.15 -11.51 -28.63
CA GLY A 201 5.98 -10.58 -29.74
C GLY A 201 4.81 -10.87 -30.69
N SER A 202 4.09 -11.98 -30.52
CA SER A 202 2.93 -12.31 -31.37
C SER A 202 1.68 -11.51 -30.98
N ASP A 203 0.63 -11.60 -31.82
CA ASP A 203 -0.69 -11.01 -31.53
C ASP A 203 -0.63 -9.51 -31.25
N VAL A 204 0.06 -8.75 -32.12
CA VAL A 204 0.17 -7.29 -32.00
C VAL A 204 -1.21 -6.64 -32.17
N LYS A 205 -1.60 -5.80 -31.21
CA LYS A 205 -2.88 -5.09 -31.16
C LYS A 205 -2.67 -3.62 -30.84
N THR A 206 -3.51 -2.76 -31.40
CA THR A 206 -3.57 -1.35 -31.02
C THR A 206 -4.51 -1.18 -29.83
N VAL A 207 -3.99 -0.64 -28.72
CA VAL A 207 -4.75 -0.27 -27.52
C VAL A 207 -5.42 1.09 -27.71
N ARG A 208 -4.69 2.03 -28.33
CA ARG A 208 -5.16 3.39 -28.60
C ARG A 208 -4.42 3.95 -29.81
N SER A 209 -5.15 4.61 -30.70
CA SER A 209 -4.55 5.32 -31.84
C SER A 209 -4.77 6.82 -31.74
N THR A 210 -3.76 7.61 -32.10
CA THR A 210 -3.84 9.07 -32.20
C THR A 210 -3.55 9.65 -33.56
N ASN A 211 -2.71 8.98 -34.35
CA ASN A 211 -2.18 9.52 -35.61
C ASN A 211 -1.55 10.93 -35.47
N VAL A 212 -1.02 11.28 -34.29
CA VAL A 212 -0.29 12.53 -34.06
C VAL A 212 1.02 12.22 -33.35
N THR A 213 2.10 12.89 -33.76
CA THR A 213 3.39 12.80 -33.09
C THR A 213 3.23 13.17 -31.63
N SER A 214 3.64 12.29 -30.72
CA SER A 214 3.31 12.46 -29.31
C SER A 214 4.36 13.24 -28.54
N SER A 215 3.86 14.13 -27.69
CA SER A 215 4.62 14.69 -26.56
C SER A 215 4.61 13.75 -25.35
N ASN A 216 4.05 12.56 -25.49
CA ASN A 216 3.95 11.56 -24.45
C ASN A 216 5.34 11.03 -24.10
N ARG A 217 5.55 10.67 -22.83
CA ARG A 217 6.89 10.33 -22.31
C ARG A 217 6.95 9.05 -21.51
N GLU A 218 5.89 8.71 -20.78
CA GLU A 218 5.89 7.52 -19.93
C GLU A 218 4.48 6.94 -19.85
N ILE A 219 4.42 5.63 -19.65
CA ILE A 219 3.19 4.87 -19.45
C ILE A 219 3.24 4.13 -18.12
N ASP A 220 2.08 3.88 -17.53
CA ASP A 220 1.94 2.88 -16.48
C ASP A 220 0.61 2.13 -16.62
N ILE A 221 0.43 1.03 -15.90
CA ILE A 221 -0.76 0.18 -15.97
C ILE A 221 -1.32 -0.10 -14.58
N ARG A 222 -2.64 0.03 -14.44
CA ARG A 222 -3.37 -0.48 -13.29
C ARG A 222 -4.68 -1.13 -13.72
N GLY A 223 -4.81 -2.41 -13.36
CA GLY A 223 -6.02 -3.18 -13.64
C GLY A 223 -6.29 -3.24 -15.14
N ASP A 224 -7.39 -2.64 -15.57
CA ASP A 224 -7.78 -2.59 -16.99
C ASP A 224 -7.45 -1.26 -17.69
N TYR A 225 -6.74 -0.35 -17.02
CA TYR A 225 -6.40 0.96 -17.55
C TYR A 225 -4.89 1.13 -17.76
N VAL A 226 -4.53 1.68 -18.92
CA VAL A 226 -3.19 2.21 -19.20
C VAL A 226 -3.23 3.72 -18.96
N PHE A 227 -2.35 4.19 -18.10
CA PHE A 227 -2.09 5.59 -17.80
C PHE A 227 -0.93 6.06 -18.65
N TYR A 228 -0.98 7.30 -19.11
CA TYR A 228 0.09 7.85 -19.94
C TYR A 228 0.16 9.38 -19.84
N THR A 229 1.36 9.90 -19.99
CA THR A 229 1.61 11.34 -20.01
C THR A 229 1.33 11.92 -21.40
N SER A 230 0.83 13.15 -21.47
CA SER A 230 0.63 13.91 -22.71
C SER A 230 0.77 15.40 -22.41
N THR A 231 1.87 16.03 -22.85
CA THR A 231 2.25 17.40 -22.46
C THR A 231 2.14 17.62 -20.95
N ASN A 232 1.10 18.31 -20.49
CA ASN A 232 0.83 18.67 -19.10
C ASN A 232 -0.30 17.84 -18.49
N LYS A 233 -0.73 16.76 -19.14
CA LYS A 233 -1.85 15.92 -18.72
C LYS A 233 -1.40 14.50 -18.41
N ILE A 234 -2.12 13.90 -17.48
CA ILE A 234 -2.14 12.45 -17.26
C ILE A 234 -3.48 11.96 -17.77
N LEU A 235 -3.44 11.01 -18.70
CA LEU A 235 -4.61 10.43 -19.33
C LEU A 235 -4.68 8.95 -18.96
N LYS A 236 -5.89 8.39 -18.95
CA LYS A 236 -6.12 6.95 -18.84
C LYS A 236 -7.01 6.44 -19.97
N VAL A 237 -6.69 5.26 -20.47
CA VAL A 237 -7.49 4.55 -21.48
C VAL A 237 -7.69 3.10 -21.08
N HIS A 238 -8.88 2.56 -21.33
CA HIS A 238 -9.16 1.17 -21.05
C HIS A 238 -8.50 0.26 -22.10
N LYS A 239 -7.75 -0.76 -21.64
CA LYS A 239 -6.81 -1.54 -22.46
C LYS A 239 -7.45 -2.33 -23.60
N SER A 240 -8.72 -2.70 -23.48
CA SER A 240 -9.42 -3.55 -24.47
C SER A 240 -10.50 -2.83 -25.28
N SER A 241 -11.03 -1.70 -24.82
CA SER A 241 -12.14 -1.02 -25.47
C SER A 241 -11.71 0.16 -26.33
N GLY A 242 -10.49 0.68 -26.14
CA GLY A 242 -9.96 1.81 -26.91
C GLY A 242 -10.81 3.07 -26.81
N GLN A 243 -11.61 3.20 -25.73
CA GLN A 243 -12.48 4.34 -25.50
C GLN A 243 -11.71 5.66 -25.48
N ILE A 244 -12.44 6.77 -25.67
CA ILE A 244 -11.88 8.12 -25.57
C ILE A 244 -11.14 8.25 -24.22
N PRO A 245 -9.85 8.63 -24.23
CA PRO A 245 -9.06 8.74 -23.01
C PRO A 245 -9.67 9.74 -22.02
N ALA A 246 -9.74 9.35 -20.75
CA ALA A 246 -10.18 10.23 -19.67
C ALA A 246 -8.97 10.99 -19.09
N ILE A 247 -9.17 12.27 -18.76
CA ILE A 247 -8.18 13.07 -18.03
C ILE A 247 -8.19 12.66 -16.57
N VAL A 248 -7.03 12.25 -16.06
CA VAL A 248 -6.79 11.96 -14.63
C VAL A 248 -6.34 13.24 -13.93
N HIS A 249 -5.39 13.96 -14.54
CA HIS A 249 -4.84 15.20 -14.00
C HIS A 249 -4.41 16.15 -15.12
N THR A 250 -4.45 17.45 -14.86
CA THR A 250 -3.84 18.49 -15.69
C THR A 250 -2.98 19.37 -14.80
N ASP A 251 -1.67 19.36 -15.06
CA ASP A 251 -0.70 20.20 -14.37
C ASP A 251 -0.51 21.54 -15.10
N THR A 252 0.08 22.52 -14.42
CA THR A 252 0.45 23.81 -15.02
C THR A 252 1.69 23.71 -15.90
N THR A 253 2.46 22.63 -15.74
CA THR A 253 3.72 22.40 -16.46
C THR A 253 3.74 21.04 -17.14
N GLN A 254 4.72 20.82 -18.02
CA GLN A 254 4.91 19.53 -18.67
C GLN A 254 5.19 18.42 -17.64
N ILE A 255 4.57 17.27 -17.87
CA ILE A 255 4.75 16.04 -17.09
C ILE A 255 5.70 15.12 -17.87
N TYR A 256 6.64 14.51 -17.16
CA TYR A 256 7.65 13.64 -17.74
C TYR A 256 7.49 12.22 -17.21
N GLY A 257 7.79 12.08 -15.91
CA GLY A 257 7.78 10.84 -15.18
C GLY A 257 6.37 10.40 -14.78
N LEU A 258 6.11 9.10 -14.72
CA LEU A 258 4.84 8.50 -14.33
C LEU A 258 5.08 7.16 -13.63
N LEU A 259 4.49 7.00 -12.45
CA LEU A 259 4.45 5.73 -11.73
C LEU A 259 3.13 5.58 -11.01
N PHE A 260 2.31 4.64 -11.43
CA PHE A 260 1.24 4.10 -10.64
C PHE A 260 1.83 3.14 -9.61
N TYR A 261 1.50 3.32 -8.34
CA TYR A 261 1.92 2.39 -7.33
C TYR A 261 0.84 2.21 -6.27
N LYS A 262 0.94 1.07 -5.60
CA LYS A 262 0.06 0.76 -4.49
C LYS A 262 0.80 1.09 -3.21
N GLN A 263 0.30 2.06 -2.45
CA GLN A 263 0.81 2.30 -1.13
C GLN A 263 0.24 1.24 -0.18
N ASP A 264 1.01 0.19 0.10
CA ASP A 264 0.72 -0.69 1.22
C ASP A 264 1.09 0.05 2.51
N GLY A 265 0.16 0.89 2.98
CA GLY A 265 0.24 1.55 4.28
C GLY A 265 0.23 0.50 5.40
N LEU A 266 1.38 -0.05 5.76
CA LEU A 266 1.62 -0.39 7.17
C LEU A 266 1.77 0.93 7.90
N GLU A 267 0.64 1.52 8.27
CA GLU A 267 0.61 2.49 9.35
C GLU A 267 0.66 1.65 10.64
N GLU A 268 1.83 1.61 11.28
CA GLU A 268 1.94 1.00 12.60
C GLU A 268 1.32 1.95 13.60
N LYS A 269 0.01 1.79 13.80
CA LYS A 269 -0.80 2.66 14.63
C LYS A 269 -1.26 1.94 15.86
N LEU A 270 -1.31 2.67 16.96
CA LEU A 270 -1.87 2.19 18.20
C LEU A 270 -3.16 2.96 18.48
N LEU A 271 -4.27 2.24 18.55
CA LEU A 271 -5.52 2.81 19.03
C LEU A 271 -5.62 2.59 20.53
N PHE A 272 -5.96 3.67 21.23
CA PHE A 272 -6.12 3.63 22.66
C PHE A 272 -7.28 4.52 23.10
N SER A 273 -7.97 4.07 24.14
CA SER A 273 -8.99 4.87 24.80
C SER A 273 -8.41 5.55 26.05
N THR A 274 -8.83 6.79 26.26
CA THR A 274 -8.65 7.57 27.48
C THR A 274 -10.03 8.06 27.94
N HIS A 275 -10.12 8.68 29.13
CA HIS A 275 -11.38 9.21 29.66
C HIS A 275 -12.11 10.09 28.63
N GLY A 276 -13.17 9.55 28.00
CA GLY A 276 -13.98 10.25 26.99
C GLY A 276 -13.36 10.36 25.60
N TYR A 277 -12.16 9.85 25.32
CA TYR A 277 -11.55 9.95 23.98
C TYR A 277 -11.01 8.63 23.45
N VAL A 278 -11.23 8.38 22.15
CA VAL A 278 -10.46 7.41 21.38
C VAL A 278 -9.40 8.17 20.61
N LYS A 279 -8.16 7.72 20.74
CA LYS A 279 -6.98 8.33 20.13
C LYS A 279 -6.21 7.29 19.34
N GLU A 280 -5.48 7.79 18.37
CA GLU A 280 -4.51 7.08 17.57
C GLU A 280 -3.14 7.68 17.82
N ILE A 281 -2.12 6.84 17.95
CA ILE A 281 -0.73 7.27 17.86
C ILE A 281 -0.05 6.52 16.74
N ASP A 282 0.62 7.27 15.87
CA ASP A 282 1.52 6.73 14.86
C ASP A 282 2.82 6.31 15.56
N LEU A 283 3.16 5.02 15.51
CA LEU A 283 4.28 4.46 16.28
C LEU A 283 5.66 4.88 15.73
N LYS A 284 5.74 5.40 14.50
CA LYS A 284 6.99 5.87 13.89
C LYS A 284 7.30 7.31 14.25
N SER A 285 6.32 8.19 14.12
CA SER A 285 6.45 9.63 14.34
C SER A 285 6.13 10.06 15.77
N GLY A 286 5.39 9.23 16.52
CA GLY A 286 4.83 9.58 17.83
C GLY A 286 3.67 10.57 17.77
N ALA A 287 3.19 10.92 16.57
CA ALA A 287 2.09 11.87 16.40
C ALA A 287 0.78 11.27 16.94
N VAL A 288 0.07 12.04 17.76
CA VAL A 288 -1.21 11.62 18.37
C VAL A 288 -2.36 12.37 17.71
N LYS A 289 -3.35 11.61 17.22
CA LYS A 289 -4.60 12.13 16.65
C LYS A 289 -5.78 11.73 17.54
N VAL A 290 -6.66 12.68 17.87
CA VAL A 290 -7.94 12.39 18.53
C VAL A 290 -8.94 11.95 17.45
N LEU A 291 -9.45 10.72 17.55
CA LEU A 291 -10.40 10.17 16.58
C LEU A 291 -11.84 10.43 16.98
N LEU A 292 -12.15 10.33 18.27
CA LEU A 292 -13.50 10.46 18.79
C LEU A 292 -13.48 11.10 20.17
N ASN A 293 -14.41 12.04 20.40
CA ASN A 293 -14.72 12.58 21.72
C ASN A 293 -16.13 12.13 22.11
N VAL A 294 -16.22 11.22 23.08
CA VAL A 294 -17.46 10.74 23.68
C VAL A 294 -17.60 11.37 25.07
N ALA A 295 -17.68 12.70 25.10
CA ALA A 295 -17.68 13.49 26.33
C ALA A 295 -18.65 12.91 27.39
N GLY A 296 -18.13 12.64 28.60
CA GLY A 296 -18.91 12.13 29.73
C GLY A 296 -19.08 10.61 29.82
N ASN A 297 -18.62 9.84 28.82
CA ASN A 297 -18.66 8.39 28.84
C ASN A 297 -17.28 7.77 29.14
N PHE A 298 -17.21 6.99 30.22
CA PHE A 298 -16.02 6.20 30.56
C PHE A 298 -15.90 5.04 29.56
N MET A 299 -14.80 5.00 28.81
CA MET A 299 -14.50 3.91 27.88
C MET A 299 -13.44 3.02 28.50
N PHE A 300 -13.81 1.78 28.80
CA PHE A 300 -12.89 0.82 29.43
C PHE A 300 -12.17 -0.06 28.44
N ALA A 301 -12.69 -0.27 27.23
CA ALA A 301 -12.09 -1.12 26.22
C ALA A 301 -12.47 -0.69 24.80
N LEU A 302 -11.91 -1.35 23.79
CA LEU A 302 -12.29 -1.19 22.38
C LEU A 302 -11.99 -2.49 21.63
N ALA A 303 -12.81 -2.80 20.63
CA ALA A 303 -12.54 -3.85 19.65
C ALA A 303 -12.57 -3.26 18.24
N TYR A 304 -12.01 -3.99 17.28
CA TYR A 304 -11.85 -3.51 15.90
C TYR A 304 -12.09 -4.68 14.95
N ASP A 305 -12.97 -4.46 13.98
CA ASP A 305 -13.13 -5.32 12.81
C ASP A 305 -12.18 -4.83 11.72
N TYR A 306 -11.17 -5.63 11.41
CA TYR A 306 -10.18 -5.30 10.38
C TYR A 306 -10.75 -5.38 8.96
N ASP A 307 -11.77 -6.21 8.73
CA ASP A 307 -12.28 -6.47 7.38
C ASP A 307 -13.23 -5.36 6.94
N GLU A 308 -14.14 -4.95 7.84
CA GLU A 308 -15.14 -3.91 7.57
C GLU A 308 -14.77 -2.54 8.13
N ARG A 309 -13.64 -2.47 8.85
CA ARG A 309 -13.07 -1.27 9.46
C ARG A 309 -14.02 -0.52 10.39
N TYR A 310 -14.60 -1.25 11.33
CA TYR A 310 -15.41 -0.68 12.41
C TYR A 310 -14.73 -0.83 13.76
N LEU A 311 -14.75 0.24 14.56
CA LEU A 311 -14.47 0.21 15.99
C LEU A 311 -15.74 -0.13 16.75
N TYR A 312 -15.65 -1.11 17.64
CA TYR A 312 -16.70 -1.41 18.62
C TYR A 312 -16.28 -0.84 19.96
N ILE A 313 -17.11 0.06 20.49
CA ILE A 313 -16.79 0.86 21.67
C ILE A 313 -17.90 0.66 22.71
N PRO A 314 -17.59 0.10 23.89
CA PRO A 314 -18.50 0.14 25.02
C PRO A 314 -18.61 1.57 25.56
N ILE A 315 -19.83 2.04 25.78
CA ILE A 315 -20.12 3.34 26.41
C ILE A 315 -20.74 3.15 27.79
N ARG A 316 -20.85 4.23 28.58
CA ARG A 316 -21.25 4.19 30.00
C ARG A 316 -22.62 3.56 30.24
N SER A 317 -23.55 3.65 29.29
CA SER A 317 -24.86 2.99 29.37
C SER A 317 -24.77 1.46 29.36
N GLY A 318 -23.60 0.89 29.03
CA GLY A 318 -23.41 -0.53 28.77
C GLY A 318 -23.69 -0.90 27.32
N ASP A 319 -24.04 0.05 26.45
CA ASP A 319 -24.19 -0.22 25.02
C ASP A 319 -22.84 -0.43 24.34
N ILE A 320 -22.79 -1.33 23.37
CA ILE A 320 -21.71 -1.41 22.39
C ILE A 320 -22.15 -0.60 21.18
N VAL A 321 -21.41 0.44 20.85
CA VAL A 321 -21.61 1.22 19.63
C VAL A 321 -20.56 0.85 18.59
N LYS A 322 -20.91 0.91 17.30
CA LYS A 322 -19.94 0.77 16.21
C LYS A 322 -19.69 2.11 15.52
N PHE A 323 -18.44 2.32 15.12
CA PHE A 323 -17.96 3.55 14.47
C PHE A 323 -17.03 3.22 13.29
N PRO A 324 -17.23 3.77 12.08
CA PRO A 324 -16.36 3.51 10.94
C PRO A 324 -14.96 4.14 11.11
N TYR A 325 -13.91 3.49 10.62
CA TYR A 325 -12.53 3.94 10.77
C TYR A 325 -11.67 3.61 9.52
N PRO A 326 -10.68 4.44 9.13
CA PRO A 326 -10.48 5.82 9.55
C PRO A 326 -11.62 6.72 9.06
N ASN A 327 -11.95 7.76 9.83
CA ASN A 327 -13.02 8.68 9.48
C ASN A 327 -12.55 10.13 9.64
N ASN A 328 -12.92 10.98 8.68
CA ASN A 328 -12.59 12.40 8.63
C ASN A 328 -13.81 13.30 8.93
N GLN A 329 -14.95 12.73 9.33
CA GLN A 329 -16.19 13.49 9.60
C GLN A 329 -16.90 13.06 10.90
N THR A 330 -17.69 13.99 11.45
CA THR A 330 -18.54 13.83 12.64
C THR A 330 -19.74 12.94 12.32
N VAL A 331 -19.58 11.62 12.36
CA VAL A 331 -20.66 10.66 12.06
C VAL A 331 -21.36 10.20 13.35
N GLN A 332 -22.68 10.01 13.26
CA GLN A 332 -23.51 9.37 14.29
C GLN A 332 -23.08 7.92 14.50
N PHE A 333 -22.89 7.50 15.75
CA PHE A 333 -22.62 6.09 16.07
C PHE A 333 -23.91 5.26 15.99
N GLU A 334 -23.78 3.98 15.67
CA GLU A 334 -24.90 3.03 15.71
C GLU A 334 -24.77 2.16 16.95
N ILE A 335 -25.86 2.01 17.72
CA ILE A 335 -25.93 1.07 18.83
C ILE A 335 -26.08 -0.33 18.26
N VAL A 336 -25.09 -1.19 18.51
CA VAL A 336 -25.10 -2.60 18.08
C VAL A 336 -25.90 -3.45 19.05
N VAL A 337 -25.63 -3.29 20.35
CA VAL A 337 -26.32 -4.06 21.40
C VAL A 337 -26.31 -3.29 22.70
N SER A 338 -27.46 -3.28 23.39
CA SER A 338 -27.57 -2.76 24.76
C SER A 338 -27.31 -3.85 25.78
N THR A 339 -26.47 -3.57 26.76
CA THR A 339 -26.09 -4.55 27.79
C THR A 339 -25.64 -3.90 29.10
N ASN A 340 -25.18 -4.70 30.06
CA ASN A 340 -24.66 -4.18 31.33
C ASN A 340 -23.28 -3.54 31.13
N PRO A 341 -22.76 -2.76 32.09
CA PRO A 341 -21.46 -2.14 31.95
C PRO A 341 -20.36 -3.16 31.60
N ILE A 342 -19.57 -2.80 30.58
CA ILE A 342 -18.59 -3.68 29.95
C ILE A 342 -17.19 -3.33 30.45
N ILE A 343 -16.42 -4.34 30.82
CA ILE A 343 -15.01 -4.17 31.19
C ILE A 343 -14.09 -4.49 30.01
N GLY A 344 -14.21 -5.67 29.41
CA GLY A 344 -13.40 -6.14 28.28
C GLY A 344 -14.24 -6.44 27.06
N ILE A 345 -13.67 -6.24 25.86
CA ILE A 345 -14.34 -6.53 24.59
C ILE A 345 -13.31 -7.07 23.59
N ALA A 346 -13.72 -8.04 22.78
CA ALA A 346 -12.93 -8.64 21.71
C ALA A 346 -13.82 -8.91 20.48
N PHE A 347 -13.22 -8.92 19.29
CA PHE A 347 -13.93 -9.19 18.04
C PHE A 347 -13.30 -10.38 17.32
N ASP A 348 -14.13 -11.36 16.99
CA ASP A 348 -13.77 -12.53 16.19
C ASP A 348 -14.00 -12.19 14.72
N SER A 349 -12.90 -11.90 14.01
CA SER A 349 -12.93 -11.53 12.60
C SER A 349 -13.37 -12.66 11.67
N VAL A 350 -13.17 -13.91 12.06
CA VAL A 350 -13.49 -15.08 11.23
C VAL A 350 -14.99 -15.38 11.30
N ASN A 351 -15.54 -15.47 12.52
CA ASN A 351 -16.94 -15.83 12.71
C ASN A 351 -17.86 -14.61 12.83
N LYS A 352 -17.32 -13.38 12.78
CA LYS A 352 -18.08 -12.13 12.88
C LYS A 352 -18.90 -12.01 14.17
N HIS A 353 -18.27 -12.33 15.30
CA HIS A 353 -18.88 -12.23 16.63
C HIS A 353 -18.16 -11.20 17.49
N ILE A 354 -18.92 -10.56 18.39
CA ILE A 354 -18.39 -9.68 19.43
C ILE A 354 -18.50 -10.42 20.76
N TYR A 355 -17.41 -10.45 21.53
CA TYR A 355 -17.35 -11.02 22.87
C TYR A 355 -17.06 -9.93 23.88
N TRP A 356 -17.69 -9.98 25.06
CA TRP A 356 -17.42 -9.01 26.12
C TRP A 356 -17.61 -9.60 27.51
N THR A 357 -17.05 -8.91 28.51
CA THR A 357 -17.24 -9.19 29.93
C THR A 357 -18.09 -8.12 30.59
N GLU A 358 -19.03 -8.55 31.42
CA GLU A 358 -19.94 -7.68 32.19
C GLU A 358 -19.52 -7.63 33.67
N ASP A 359 -19.59 -6.45 34.28
CA ASP A 359 -19.11 -6.22 35.64
C ASP A 359 -19.97 -6.85 36.76
N GLU A 360 -21.11 -6.24 37.10
CA GLU A 360 -21.96 -6.49 38.26
C GLU A 360 -22.77 -7.77 38.12
N LYS A 361 -23.03 -8.21 36.87
CA LYS A 361 -23.74 -9.47 36.59
C LYS A 361 -22.80 -10.64 36.37
N GLY A 362 -21.50 -10.39 36.21
CA GLY A 362 -20.50 -11.44 36.16
C GLY A 362 -20.69 -12.41 34.99
N LYS A 363 -20.63 -11.91 33.75
CA LYS A 363 -20.87 -12.76 32.57
C LYS A 363 -19.84 -12.54 31.48
N ILE A 364 -19.52 -13.61 30.78
CA ILE A 364 -18.86 -13.58 29.48
C ILE A 364 -19.95 -13.80 28.44
N MET A 365 -20.10 -12.83 27.56
CA MET A 365 -21.21 -12.74 26.62
C MET A 365 -20.70 -12.72 25.18
N ARG A 366 -21.59 -13.08 24.26
CA ARG A 366 -21.34 -13.03 22.81
C ARG A 366 -22.59 -12.60 22.05
N CYS A 367 -22.42 -11.85 20.97
CA CYS A 367 -23.44 -11.66 19.93
C CYS A 367 -22.81 -11.73 18.54
N ASN A 368 -23.65 -11.80 17.51
CA ASN A 368 -23.25 -11.54 16.14
C ASN A 368 -22.82 -10.06 16.00
N LYS A 369 -22.03 -9.74 14.96
CA LYS A 369 -21.55 -8.37 14.70
C LYS A 369 -22.65 -7.31 14.53
N ASP A 370 -23.88 -7.73 14.23
CA ASP A 370 -25.08 -6.91 14.09
C ASP A 370 -25.92 -6.82 15.38
N GLY A 371 -25.42 -7.41 16.48
CA GLY A 371 -26.10 -7.43 17.78
C GLY A 371 -27.06 -8.60 18.00
N THR A 372 -27.37 -9.38 16.96
CA THR A 372 -28.29 -10.52 17.07
C THR A 372 -27.64 -11.72 17.79
N ASN A 373 -28.44 -12.72 18.17
CA ASN A 373 -27.97 -13.92 18.89
C ASN A 373 -27.14 -13.63 20.16
N LYS A 374 -27.54 -12.61 20.92
CA LYS A 374 -26.97 -12.31 22.24
C LYS A 374 -27.11 -13.52 23.17
N THR A 375 -25.98 -14.06 23.60
CA THR A 375 -25.88 -15.32 24.36
C THR A 375 -24.86 -15.21 25.48
N THR A 376 -25.16 -15.85 26.61
CA THR A 376 -24.20 -16.03 27.72
C THR A 376 -23.30 -17.22 27.39
N ILE A 377 -21.99 -17.01 27.37
CA ILE A 377 -21.00 -18.07 27.19
C ILE A 377 -20.66 -18.71 28.54
N PHE A 378 -20.47 -17.87 29.57
CA PHE A 378 -20.08 -18.32 30.90
C PHE A 378 -20.49 -17.30 31.98
N GLU A 379 -20.78 -17.75 33.20
CA GLU A 379 -21.00 -16.89 34.37
C GLU A 379 -19.77 -16.92 35.28
N GLU A 380 -19.29 -15.77 35.71
CA GLU A 380 -18.05 -15.59 36.44
C GLU A 380 -18.14 -14.44 37.45
N THR A 381 -17.44 -14.54 38.57
CA THR A 381 -17.31 -13.42 39.51
C THR A 381 -16.32 -12.38 39.00
N GLN A 382 -16.82 -11.16 38.72
CA GLN A 382 -16.05 -9.98 38.30
C GLN A 382 -15.04 -10.22 37.17
N PRO A 383 -15.51 -10.64 35.98
CA PRO A 383 -14.64 -10.81 34.83
C PRO A 383 -14.14 -9.45 34.33
N GLY A 384 -12.82 -9.31 34.25
CA GLY A 384 -12.10 -8.10 33.86
C GLY A 384 -11.78 -8.05 32.36
N GLY A 385 -10.52 -7.76 32.02
CA GLY A 385 -10.05 -7.73 30.63
C GLY A 385 -10.29 -9.05 29.88
N LEU A 386 -10.55 -8.96 28.57
CA LEU A 386 -10.88 -10.08 27.68
C LEU A 386 -10.00 -10.04 26.42
N SER A 387 -9.52 -11.19 25.98
CA SER A 387 -8.89 -11.40 24.68
C SER A 387 -9.29 -12.76 24.12
N ILE A 388 -9.16 -12.96 22.81
CA ILE A 388 -9.54 -14.20 22.14
C ILE A 388 -8.42 -14.64 21.20
N ASP A 389 -8.19 -15.95 21.16
CA ASP A 389 -7.39 -16.63 20.16
C ASP A 389 -8.35 -17.33 19.21
N ILE A 390 -8.48 -16.78 18.00
CA ILE A 390 -9.44 -17.24 17.00
C ILE A 390 -9.01 -18.59 16.41
N GLU A 391 -7.69 -18.78 16.19
CA GLU A 391 -7.16 -19.99 15.56
C GLU A 391 -7.35 -21.21 16.46
N ASN A 392 -7.02 -21.07 17.75
CA ASN A 392 -7.13 -22.16 18.72
C ASN A 392 -8.48 -22.18 19.46
N ARG A 393 -9.36 -21.22 19.18
CA ARG A 393 -10.72 -21.08 19.75
C ARG A 393 -10.74 -20.97 21.29
N TRP A 394 -9.84 -20.16 21.84
CA TRP A 394 -9.75 -19.88 23.27
C TRP A 394 -10.15 -18.44 23.61
N ILE A 395 -10.98 -18.28 24.63
CA ILE A 395 -11.25 -17.00 25.29
C ILE A 395 -10.34 -16.92 26.51
N TYR A 396 -9.62 -15.81 26.66
CA TYR A 396 -8.78 -15.49 27.81
C TYR A 396 -9.36 -14.30 28.55
N TYR A 397 -9.46 -14.38 29.87
CA TYR A 397 -9.90 -13.26 30.68
C TYR A 397 -9.25 -13.27 32.06
N GLY A 398 -9.10 -12.09 32.65
CA GLY A 398 -8.65 -11.90 34.03
C GLY A 398 -9.82 -11.62 34.97
N GLN A 399 -9.66 -11.88 36.26
CA GLN A 399 -10.59 -11.35 37.28
C GLN A 399 -10.11 -10.00 37.82
N ASP A 400 -11.03 -9.06 37.97
CA ASP A 400 -10.74 -7.76 38.58
C ASP A 400 -10.87 -7.81 40.12
N LEU A 401 -10.11 -8.73 40.73
CA LEU A 401 -10.11 -8.98 42.17
C LEU A 401 -8.68 -8.93 42.72
N ILE A 402 -8.53 -8.59 44.00
CA ILE A 402 -7.28 -8.83 44.74
C ILE A 402 -7.05 -10.34 44.76
N ASN A 403 -5.88 -10.80 44.31
CA ASN A 403 -5.57 -12.21 44.04
C ASN A 403 -6.49 -12.87 42.97
N GLY A 404 -7.02 -12.07 42.05
CA GLY A 404 -7.76 -12.56 40.89
C GLY A 404 -6.91 -13.47 40.02
N LYS A 405 -7.54 -14.33 39.22
CA LYS A 405 -6.84 -15.28 38.34
C LYS A 405 -7.00 -14.91 36.87
N ILE A 406 -6.07 -15.38 36.05
CA ILE A 406 -6.23 -15.41 34.60
C ILE A 406 -6.71 -16.80 34.20
N TYR A 407 -7.80 -16.84 33.44
CA TYR A 407 -8.37 -18.08 32.93
C TYR A 407 -8.32 -18.13 31.42
N ARG A 408 -8.40 -19.36 30.89
CA ARG A 408 -8.92 -19.61 29.55
C ARG A 408 -10.15 -20.50 29.63
N LEU A 409 -11.01 -20.40 28.62
CA LEU A 409 -12.09 -21.34 28.32
C LEU A 409 -12.28 -21.41 26.80
N THR A 410 -12.93 -22.44 26.29
CA THR A 410 -13.30 -22.52 24.88
C THR A 410 -14.41 -21.53 24.54
N PHE A 411 -14.58 -21.22 23.25
CA PHE A 411 -15.62 -20.29 22.76
C PHE A 411 -17.07 -20.70 23.16
N ASP A 412 -17.30 -21.96 23.52
CA ASP A 412 -18.60 -22.49 23.96
C ASP A 412 -18.73 -22.59 25.50
N GLY A 413 -17.83 -21.98 26.28
CA GLY A 413 -17.95 -21.97 27.74
C GLY A 413 -17.23 -23.12 28.45
N LYS A 414 -16.66 -24.08 27.71
CA LYS A 414 -16.12 -25.32 28.27
C LYS A 414 -14.61 -25.24 28.55
N ASP A 415 -14.10 -26.30 29.17
CA ASP A 415 -12.67 -26.49 29.50
C ASP A 415 -12.03 -25.25 30.16
N LYS A 416 -12.74 -24.65 31.12
CA LYS A 416 -12.24 -23.52 31.89
C LYS A 416 -11.03 -23.96 32.73
N ARG A 417 -9.90 -23.26 32.57
CA ARG A 417 -8.66 -23.52 33.29
C ARG A 417 -8.04 -22.24 33.80
N VAL A 418 -7.45 -22.31 34.99
CA VAL A 418 -6.55 -21.27 35.49
C VAL A 418 -5.23 -21.37 34.74
N ILE A 419 -4.74 -20.24 34.25
CA ILE A 419 -3.44 -20.12 33.56
C ILE A 419 -2.41 -19.49 34.50
N TYR A 420 -2.83 -18.48 35.26
CA TYR A 420 -1.93 -17.72 36.13
C TYR A 420 -2.67 -17.13 37.34
N ASN A 421 -1.96 -17.03 38.47
CA ASN A 421 -2.45 -16.47 39.73
C ASN A 421 -1.63 -15.22 40.09
N PRO A 422 -1.96 -14.04 39.55
CA PRO A 422 -1.32 -12.80 39.95
C PRO A 422 -1.67 -12.43 41.40
N SER A 423 -0.79 -11.65 42.04
CA SER A 423 -1.02 -11.08 43.38
C SER A 423 -1.78 -9.74 43.35
N SER A 424 -2.24 -9.30 42.18
CA SER A 424 -2.88 -8.00 41.94
C SER A 424 -3.99 -8.09 40.90
N HIS A 425 -4.79 -7.02 40.78
CA HIS A 425 -5.85 -6.88 39.79
C HIS A 425 -5.35 -7.06 38.35
N VAL A 426 -6.18 -7.66 37.48
CA VAL A 426 -5.91 -7.82 36.05
C VAL A 426 -6.86 -6.97 35.22
N PHE A 427 -6.39 -5.80 34.78
CA PHE A 427 -7.21 -4.85 34.02
C PHE A 427 -7.20 -5.08 32.50
N GLY A 428 -6.11 -5.60 31.95
CA GLY A 428 -5.93 -5.78 30.51
C GLY A 428 -5.25 -7.11 30.20
N ILE A 429 -5.67 -7.74 29.10
CA ILE A 429 -5.08 -8.96 28.56
C ILE A 429 -5.13 -8.87 27.03
N GLN A 430 -4.08 -9.34 26.37
CA GLN A 430 -4.00 -9.43 24.92
C GLN A 430 -3.19 -10.68 24.58
N VAL A 431 -3.68 -11.46 23.61
CA VAL A 431 -3.04 -12.65 23.04
C VAL A 431 -2.79 -12.42 21.57
#